data_AF-A0A7S2J472-F1
#
_entry.id   AF-A0A7S2J472-F1
#
_cell.length_a   1.000
_cell.length_b   1.000
_cell.length_c   1.000
_cell.angle_alpha   90.00
_cell.angle_beta   90.00
_cell.angle_gamma   90.00
#
_symmetry.space_group_name_H-M   'P 1'
#
loop_
_entity.id
_entity.type
_entity.pdbx_description
1 polymer ?
#
loop_
_entity_poly.entity_id
_entity_poly.type
_entity_poly.pdbx_seq_one_letter_code
_entity_poly.pdbx_strand_id
1 'polypeptide(L)'
;VRTTSGEFSPQADGAFGAGDAGSPAAEGDAAAADVLCRSRPPGPSPSVFGPVDPDLNEHYLWHGTGPAEAHSIAEMGFDIHQAGSSRGTLFGRGLYFAESCLKADEYVKPDGRGLFPLIL
;
A
#
# COMPACT_ATOMS: atom_id res chain seq x y z
N VAL A 1 21.51 -20.86 23.18
CA VAL A 1 21.09 -22.28 23.10
C VAL A 1 21.22 -22.71 21.64
N ARG A 2 21.98 -23.77 21.37
CA ARG A 2 22.40 -24.19 20.03
C ARG A 2 21.30 -24.98 19.28
N THR A 3 21.18 -24.65 17.98
CA THR A 3 21.01 -25.49 16.78
C THR A 3 19.79 -26.41 16.62
N THR A 4 19.05 -26.23 15.51
CA THR A 4 18.97 -27.23 14.42
C THR A 4 18.80 -26.52 13.07
N SER A 5 19.72 -26.85 12.16
CA SER A 5 19.65 -26.64 10.72
C SER A 5 18.41 -27.27 10.10
N GLY A 6 17.70 -26.53 9.26
CA GLY A 6 16.64 -27.03 8.39
C GLY A 6 16.68 -26.25 7.08
N GLU A 7 17.28 -26.86 6.07
CA GLU A 7 17.23 -26.41 4.69
C GLU A 7 15.78 -26.54 4.18
N PHE A 8 15.24 -25.49 3.55
CA PHE A 8 14.01 -25.60 2.77
C PHE A 8 14.22 -24.95 1.40
N SER A 9 14.31 -25.79 0.38
CA SER A 9 14.42 -25.44 -1.03
C SER A 9 13.12 -24.83 -1.56
N PRO A 10 13.18 -23.91 -2.54
CA PRO A 10 12.01 -23.42 -3.25
C PRO A 10 11.60 -24.46 -4.29
N GLN A 11 10.30 -24.76 -4.37
CA GLN A 11 9.77 -25.60 -5.45
C GLN A 11 8.75 -24.80 -6.26
N ALA A 12 9.05 -24.71 -7.55
CA ALA A 12 8.30 -24.00 -8.57
C ALA A 12 7.86 -25.03 -9.63
N ASP A 13 6.56 -25.25 -9.76
CA ASP A 13 5.94 -26.04 -10.83
C ASP A 13 4.67 -25.27 -11.28
N GLY A 14 4.63 -24.50 -12.38
CA GLY A 14 4.42 -24.91 -13.79
C GLY A 14 2.97 -24.58 -14.25
N ALA A 15 2.67 -23.44 -14.89
CA ALA A 15 2.70 -23.11 -16.33
C ALA A 15 1.61 -23.76 -17.23
N PHE A 16 0.72 -22.95 -17.84
CA PHE A 16 0.02 -23.13 -19.14
C PHE A 16 -0.78 -21.83 -19.43
N GLY A 17 -0.74 -21.15 -20.59
CA GLY A 17 -0.09 -21.36 -21.88
C GLY A 17 -0.19 -20.09 -22.73
N ALA A 18 0.67 -19.99 -23.74
CA ALA A 18 0.80 -18.86 -24.65
C ALA A 18 -0.27 -18.85 -25.76
N GLY A 19 -0.72 -17.65 -26.15
CA GLY A 19 -1.51 -17.35 -27.34
C GLY A 19 -1.19 -15.93 -27.82
N ASP A 20 -0.59 -15.86 -29.00
CA ASP A 20 0.03 -14.73 -29.69
C ASP A 20 -0.98 -13.70 -30.26
N ALA A 21 -0.61 -12.41 -30.24
CA ALA A 21 -0.71 -11.48 -31.38
C ALA A 21 -0.41 -10.04 -30.91
N GLY A 22 0.59 -9.41 -31.52
CA GLY A 22 1.04 -8.08 -31.18
C GLY A 22 0.09 -6.93 -31.55
N SER A 23 0.27 -5.82 -30.85
CA SER A 23 0.08 -4.44 -31.36
C SER A 23 0.71 -3.45 -30.37
N PRO A 24 1.22 -2.31 -30.85
CA PRO A 24 2.23 -1.53 -30.15
C PRO A 24 1.62 -0.83 -28.93
N ALA A 25 2.22 -1.02 -27.75
CA ALA A 25 1.91 -0.17 -26.61
C ALA A 25 2.49 1.21 -26.93
N ALA A 26 1.59 2.10 -27.34
CA ALA A 26 1.86 3.50 -27.59
C ALA A 26 2.58 4.12 -26.38
N GLU A 27 3.68 4.81 -26.65
CA GLU A 27 4.19 5.86 -25.80
C GLU A 27 3.05 6.86 -25.55
N GLY A 28 2.66 7.03 -24.29
CA GLY A 28 1.42 7.71 -23.93
C GLY A 28 1.37 8.12 -22.48
N ASP A 29 2.27 9.03 -22.14
CA ASP A 29 2.15 10.12 -21.15
C ASP A 29 1.62 9.79 -19.74
N ALA A 30 2.52 9.95 -18.76
CA ALA A 30 2.28 9.88 -17.32
C ALA A 30 1.41 11.05 -16.77
N ALA A 31 0.54 11.62 -17.60
CA ALA A 31 -0.23 12.83 -17.32
C ALA A 31 -1.56 12.59 -16.57
N ALA A 32 -1.98 11.34 -16.35
CA ALA A 32 -3.32 11.08 -15.78
C ALA A 32 -3.43 11.38 -14.27
N ALA A 33 -2.34 11.26 -13.50
CA ALA A 33 -2.34 11.64 -12.08
C ALA A 33 -2.24 13.17 -11.88
N ASP A 34 -1.68 13.89 -12.86
CA ASP A 34 -1.53 15.36 -12.83
C ASP A 34 -2.82 16.11 -13.24
N VAL A 35 -3.73 15.44 -13.98
CA VAL A 35 -5.00 16.05 -14.44
C VAL A 35 -5.99 16.33 -13.31
N LEU A 36 -5.93 15.62 -12.18
CA LEU A 36 -6.77 15.97 -11.02
C LEU A 36 -6.35 17.29 -10.36
N CYS A 37 -5.16 17.81 -10.67
CA CYS A 37 -4.55 18.95 -9.98
C CYS A 37 -4.82 20.32 -10.64
N ARG A 38 -5.41 20.41 -11.84
CA ARG A 38 -5.45 21.68 -12.61
C ARG A 38 -6.79 22.23 -13.09
N SER A 39 -7.91 21.93 -12.44
CA SER A 39 -9.15 22.68 -12.75
C SER A 39 -10.08 22.91 -11.55
N ARG A 40 -9.57 23.62 -10.53
CA ARG A 40 -10.45 24.27 -9.55
C ARG A 40 -10.10 25.76 -9.40
N PRO A 41 -11.05 26.69 -9.63
CA PRO A 41 -10.84 28.11 -9.35
C PRO A 41 -10.68 28.36 -7.84
N PRO A 42 -9.92 29.40 -7.43
CA PRO A 42 -9.55 29.64 -6.03
C PRO A 42 -10.73 30.21 -5.25
N GLY A 43 -11.61 29.33 -4.78
CA GLY A 43 -12.42 29.59 -3.59
C GLY A 43 -11.75 28.94 -2.39
N PRO A 44 -11.83 29.51 -1.17
CA PRO A 44 -11.33 28.86 0.04
C PRO A 44 -12.24 27.67 0.38
N SER A 45 -12.09 26.58 -0.35
CA SER A 45 -12.43 25.29 0.22
C SER A 45 -11.32 24.93 1.16
N PRO A 46 -11.58 24.68 2.46
CA PRO A 46 -10.61 23.95 3.24
C PRO A 46 -10.37 22.66 2.48
N SER A 47 -9.15 22.45 2.00
CA SER A 47 -8.71 21.13 1.64
C SER A 47 -9.02 20.27 2.87
N VAL A 48 -9.79 19.19 2.67
CA VAL A 48 -10.15 18.25 3.76
C VAL A 48 -8.89 17.81 4.52
N PHE A 49 -7.77 17.83 3.80
CA PHE A 49 -6.42 17.59 4.24
C PHE A 49 -5.66 18.92 4.36
N GLY A 50 -4.94 19.12 5.46
CA GLY A 50 -4.08 20.31 5.64
C GLY A 50 -2.97 20.39 4.58
N PRO A 51 -2.34 21.57 4.42
CA PRO A 51 -1.15 21.69 3.57
C PRO A 51 -0.05 20.75 4.08
N VAL A 52 0.66 20.09 3.15
CA VAL A 52 1.85 19.27 3.45
C VAL A 52 3.11 20.12 3.30
N ASP A 53 4.09 19.90 4.17
CA ASP A 53 5.38 20.57 4.12
C ASP A 53 6.39 19.76 3.28
N PRO A 54 6.77 20.25 2.08
CA PRO A 54 7.73 19.54 1.22
C PRO A 54 9.16 19.56 1.79
N ASP A 55 9.51 20.53 2.63
CA ASP A 55 10.85 20.63 3.23
C ASP A 55 11.04 19.57 4.32
N LEU A 56 9.94 19.05 4.89
CA LEU A 56 9.92 17.95 5.85
C LEU A 56 9.66 16.57 5.21
N ASN A 57 9.53 16.52 3.88
CA ASN A 57 9.16 15.31 3.13
C ASN A 57 7.82 14.70 3.61
N GLU A 58 6.83 15.55 3.85
CA GLU A 58 5.48 15.12 4.22
C GLU A 58 4.67 14.68 2.99
N HIS A 59 4.13 13.46 3.04
CA HIS A 59 3.32 12.88 1.96
C HIS A 59 2.14 12.11 2.55
N TYR A 60 1.02 12.14 1.84
CA TYR A 60 -0.10 11.23 2.11
C TYR A 60 0.19 9.88 1.46
N LEU A 61 0.19 8.81 2.26
CA LEU A 61 0.51 7.47 1.81
C LEU A 61 -0.49 6.46 2.38
N TRP A 62 -0.82 5.45 1.59
CA TRP A 62 -1.78 4.42 1.96
C TRP A 62 -1.17 3.35 2.84
N HIS A 63 -1.92 2.88 3.83
CA HIS A 63 -1.62 1.70 4.60
C HIS A 63 -2.77 0.70 4.53
N GLY A 64 -2.49 -0.49 3.96
CA GLY A 64 -3.42 -1.61 3.90
C GLY A 64 -3.17 -2.58 5.05
N THR A 65 -4.23 -2.94 5.78
CA THR A 65 -4.13 -3.85 6.93
C THR A 65 -5.44 -4.63 7.15
N GLY A 66 -5.47 -5.49 8.16
CA GLY A 66 -6.68 -6.21 8.54
C GLY A 66 -7.68 -5.31 9.29
N PRO A 67 -8.97 -5.71 9.38
CA PRO A 67 -10.01 -4.88 9.97
C PRO A 67 -9.83 -4.64 11.48
N ALA A 68 -9.29 -5.60 12.22
CA ALA A 68 -9.01 -5.44 13.65
C ALA A 68 -7.85 -4.44 13.86
N GLU A 69 -6.82 -4.56 13.05
CA GLU A 69 -5.66 -3.67 13.07
C GLU A 69 -6.03 -2.26 12.61
N ALA A 70 -6.86 -2.13 11.58
CA ALA A 70 -7.35 -0.83 11.12
C ALA A 70 -8.15 -0.10 12.21
N HIS A 71 -9.00 -0.83 12.94
CA HIS A 71 -9.73 -0.28 14.09
C HIS A 71 -8.78 0.15 15.20
N SER A 72 -7.83 -0.70 15.56
CA SER A 72 -6.82 -0.39 16.58
C SER A 72 -5.98 0.84 16.20
N ILE A 73 -5.60 0.98 14.93
CA ILE A 73 -4.84 2.13 14.43
C ILE A 73 -5.69 3.41 14.45
N ALA A 74 -6.98 3.32 14.09
CA ALA A 74 -7.88 4.47 14.14
C ALA A 74 -8.11 4.99 15.58
N GLU A 75 -8.12 4.10 16.58
CA GLU A 75 -8.32 4.47 17.98
C GLU A 75 -7.04 4.92 18.69
N MET A 76 -5.92 4.21 18.46
CA MET A 76 -4.69 4.37 19.25
C MET A 76 -3.49 4.84 18.43
N GLY A 77 -3.63 4.95 17.11
CA GLY A 77 -2.52 5.22 16.19
C GLY A 77 -1.66 3.98 15.89
N PHE A 78 -0.56 4.21 15.18
CA PHE A 78 0.38 3.15 14.82
C PHE A 78 1.26 2.73 16.00
N ASP A 79 1.33 1.43 16.27
CA ASP A 79 2.23 0.85 17.27
C ASP A 79 3.43 0.14 16.61
N ILE A 80 4.64 0.68 16.83
CA ILE A 80 5.89 0.11 16.31
C ILE A 80 6.28 -1.22 16.97
N HIS A 81 5.71 -1.57 18.12
CA HIS A 81 5.88 -2.88 18.74
C HIS A 81 5.15 -3.98 17.97
N GLN A 82 4.07 -3.62 17.28
CA GLN A 82 3.30 -4.52 16.44
C GLN A 82 3.84 -4.60 15.00
N ALA A 83 4.79 -3.73 14.63
CA ALA A 83 5.41 -3.71 13.32
C ALA A 83 6.06 -5.07 12.97
N GLY A 84 5.70 -5.62 11.81
CA GLY A 84 6.24 -6.88 11.30
C GLY A 84 5.56 -8.15 11.83
N SER A 85 4.58 -8.04 12.72
CA SER A 85 3.85 -9.19 13.29
C SER A 85 2.98 -9.95 12.28
N SER A 86 2.54 -9.28 11.20
CA SER A 86 1.57 -9.85 10.26
C SER A 86 2.20 -10.56 9.05
N ARG A 87 3.16 -9.93 8.36
CA ARG A 87 3.78 -10.42 7.12
C ARG A 87 5.32 -10.42 7.16
N GLY A 88 5.91 -10.29 8.34
CA GLY A 88 7.35 -10.15 8.50
C GLY A 88 7.85 -8.75 8.14
N THR A 89 9.17 -8.62 8.01
CA THR A 89 9.83 -7.32 7.82
C THR A 89 10.84 -7.40 6.68
N LEU A 90 10.54 -6.80 5.52
CA LEU A 90 11.45 -6.80 4.38
C LEU A 90 12.64 -5.85 4.59
N PHE A 91 12.39 -4.67 5.16
CA PHE A 91 13.39 -3.62 5.40
C PHE A 91 13.63 -3.38 6.90
N GLY A 92 13.34 -4.39 7.73
CA GLY A 92 13.42 -4.29 9.18
C GLY A 92 12.11 -3.84 9.85
N ARG A 93 12.14 -3.72 11.17
CA ARG A 93 10.93 -3.46 11.97
C ARG A 93 10.52 -1.99 11.84
N GLY A 94 9.40 -1.75 11.17
CA GLY A 94 8.85 -0.42 10.92
C GLY A 94 7.46 -0.45 10.30
N LEU A 95 6.93 0.74 10.02
CA LEU A 95 5.65 0.93 9.35
C LEU A 95 5.89 1.02 7.84
N TYR A 96 5.02 0.39 7.07
CA TYR A 96 5.12 0.32 5.61
C TYR A 96 3.91 1.00 4.99
N PHE A 97 4.17 1.88 4.03
CA PHE A 97 3.14 2.65 3.33
C PHE A 97 3.35 2.54 1.81
N ALA A 98 2.32 2.87 1.06
CA ALA A 98 2.35 2.86 -0.41
C ALA A 98 1.74 4.14 -0.99
N GLU A 99 2.34 4.66 -2.05
CA GLU A 99 1.78 5.79 -2.82
C GLU A 99 0.47 5.43 -3.54
N SER A 100 0.33 4.15 -3.90
CA SER A 100 -0.80 3.62 -4.65
C SER A 100 -1.70 2.78 -3.76
N CYS A 101 -3.00 3.06 -3.80
CA CYS A 101 -4.01 2.26 -3.12
C CYS A 101 -4.02 0.80 -3.60
N LEU A 102 -3.72 0.55 -4.88
CA LEU A 102 -3.65 -0.81 -5.44
C LEU A 102 -2.53 -1.63 -4.81
N LYS A 103 -1.41 -0.99 -4.46
CA LYS A 103 -0.31 -1.68 -3.78
C LYS A 103 -0.67 -1.98 -2.33
N ALA A 104 -1.35 -1.04 -1.66
CA ALA A 104 -1.86 -1.25 -0.31
C ALA A 104 -2.95 -2.34 -0.26
N ASP A 105 -3.72 -2.51 -1.34
CA ASP A 105 -4.80 -3.50 -1.44
C ASP A 105 -4.28 -4.96 -1.37
N GLU A 106 -3.03 -5.22 -1.72
CA GLU A 106 -2.42 -6.56 -1.56
C GLU A 106 -2.33 -7.00 -0.07
N TYR A 107 -2.44 -6.06 0.85
CA TYR A 107 -2.22 -6.27 2.28
C TYR A 107 -3.51 -6.33 3.11
N VAL A 108 -4.64 -5.87 2.57
CA VAL A 108 -5.93 -5.84 3.27
C VAL A 108 -6.56 -7.21 3.40
N LYS A 109 -7.47 -7.31 4.37
CA LYS A 109 -8.36 -8.46 4.55
C LYS A 109 -9.80 -7.96 4.67
N PRO A 110 -10.79 -8.70 4.14
CA PRO A 110 -12.17 -8.29 4.25
C PRO A 110 -12.64 -8.37 5.72
N ASP A 111 -13.51 -7.44 6.11
CA ASP A 111 -14.29 -7.55 7.35
C ASP A 111 -15.45 -8.54 7.19
N GLY A 112 -16.25 -8.71 8.26
CA GLY A 112 -17.43 -9.60 8.21
C GLY A 112 -18.52 -9.18 7.22
N ARG A 113 -18.43 -7.98 6.63
CA ARG A 113 -19.32 -7.44 5.59
C ARG A 113 -18.70 -7.52 4.20
N GLY A 114 -17.48 -8.04 4.07
CA GLY A 114 -16.74 -8.09 2.80
C GLY A 114 -16.09 -6.77 2.41
N LEU A 115 -15.90 -5.83 3.35
CA LEU A 115 -15.25 -4.54 3.09
C LEU A 115 -13.76 -4.60 3.42
N PHE A 116 -12.96 -3.91 2.60
CA PHE A 116 -11.51 -3.89 2.70
C PHE A 116 -11.02 -2.53 3.21
N PRO A 117 -10.46 -2.45 4.43
CA PRO A 117 -10.12 -1.18 5.05
C PRO A 117 -8.76 -0.65 4.55
N LEU A 118 -8.73 0.59 4.04
CA LEU A 118 -7.51 1.33 3.72
C LEU A 118 -7.41 2.58 4.60
N ILE A 119 -6.19 2.88 5.05
CA ILE A 119 -5.87 4.08 5.84
C ILE A 119 -5.05 5.03 4.98
N LEU A 120 -5.34 6.34 5.07
CA LEU A 120 -4.60 7.44 4.43
C LEU A 120 -4.03 8.38 5.49
#